data_AF-A0A6A6K9U3-F1
#
_entry.id   AF-A0A6A6K9U3-F1
#
_cell.length_a   1.000
_cell.length_b   1.000
_cell.length_c   1.000
_cell.angle_alpha   90.00
_cell.angle_beta   90.00
_cell.angle_gamma   90.00
#
_symmetry.space_group_name_H-M   'P 1'
#
loop_
_entity.id
_entity.type
_entity.pdbx_description
1 polymer ?
#
loop_
_entity_poly.entity_id
_entity_poly.type
_entity_poly.pdbx_seq_one_letter_code
_entity_poly.pdbx_strand_id
1 'polypeptide(L)'
;MSNPKIVNGDYGYVLEDVPHLTDYLPDLPTYSNPLQDNPAYSVVKQYFVHVDDTVPQKVVVHRDSPRGIHFRRAGPRQKVYFDSDEVHACIVTCGGLCPGLNTVIREIVCGLYHMYGVKRVLGIDGGYRGFYARNTISLTPKVVNDIHKRGGTILGTSRGGHDTSKIVDSIQDRGINQVYIIGGDGTQKGASVIFEEIRRRGLKVAVAGIPKTIDNDIPVIDKSFGFDTAVEEAQRAINAAHVESESMENGIGLVKLMGRYSGFIAMHATLASRDVDCCLIPESPFYLEGEGGLFEYIEKRLKEDGHMVIVIAEGAGQELLSETMQSNQQDASGNKLLRDIGLWISHRIKEHFSKQKKMTINLKYIDPTYMIRAIPSNASDNVYCTLLAQSAVHGAMAGYTGFTSGLVNGRQTYIPFYRITEKQNKVVITDRMWARLLSSTNQPSFWSAKDVIEDKKEDIAKVKKGEEPKNQLTDDGNCADDLVAEKECSFVEHRNYKIVYRRYASLFFLVGVDNDENELAILEFIHLLVETMDRHFGNVCELDIMFHLEKAHFMLEEMVMNGCVVETSKSNILAPVQLMDKTS
;
A
#
# COMPACT_ATOMS: atom_id res chain seq x y z
N MET A 1 0.28 -25.36 14.79
CA MET A 1 0.83 -23.99 14.72
C MET A 1 1.24 -23.58 16.12
N SER A 2 2.30 -22.79 16.27
CA SER A 2 2.56 -22.04 17.51
C SER A 2 1.29 -21.37 18.03
N ASN A 3 1.17 -21.25 19.34
CA ASN A 3 0.36 -20.15 19.87
C ASN A 3 1.07 -18.82 19.54
N PRO A 4 0.31 -17.80 19.10
CA PRO A 4 0.85 -16.46 18.89
C PRO A 4 1.55 -15.91 20.15
N LYS A 5 2.67 -15.21 19.98
CA LYS A 5 3.36 -14.52 21.08
C LYS A 5 2.71 -13.16 21.29
N ILE A 6 1.71 -13.11 22.17
CA ILE A 6 0.95 -11.90 22.47
C ILE A 6 1.36 -11.38 23.86
N VAL A 7 1.72 -10.10 23.94
CA VAL A 7 2.02 -9.41 25.19
C VAL A 7 1.00 -8.30 25.40
N ASN A 8 0.19 -8.41 26.45
CA ASN A 8 -0.78 -7.39 26.81
C ASN A 8 -0.15 -6.35 27.74
N GLY A 9 -0.64 -5.12 27.68
CA GLY A 9 -0.25 -4.03 28.55
C GLY A 9 -1.42 -3.09 28.85
N ASP A 10 -1.12 -1.99 29.53
CA ASP A 10 -2.14 -1.05 30.00
C ASP A 10 -2.93 -0.40 28.86
N TYR A 11 -4.16 0.03 29.15
CA TYR A 11 -5.04 0.74 28.22
C TYR A 11 -5.32 -0.03 26.91
N GLY A 12 -5.49 -1.35 27.01
CA GLY A 12 -5.78 -2.21 25.85
C GLY A 12 -4.63 -2.31 24.85
N TYR A 13 -3.39 -2.10 25.31
CA TYR A 13 -2.19 -2.33 24.52
C TYR A 13 -1.99 -3.83 24.27
N VAL A 14 -1.80 -4.19 23.00
CA VAL A 14 -1.52 -5.57 22.58
C VAL A 14 -0.32 -5.56 21.65
N LEU A 15 0.80 -6.12 22.10
CA LEU A 15 1.94 -6.39 21.22
C LEU A 15 1.80 -7.79 20.64
N GLU A 16 1.55 -7.86 19.34
CA GLU A 16 1.69 -9.10 18.57
C GLU A 16 3.16 -9.28 18.20
N ASP A 17 3.88 -9.91 19.13
CA ASP A 17 5.33 -10.02 19.06
C ASP A 17 5.78 -11.15 18.13
N VAL A 18 7.01 -11.01 17.65
CA VAL A 18 7.69 -12.03 16.87
C VAL A 18 8.46 -13.01 17.75
N PRO A 19 8.54 -14.29 17.36
CA PRO A 19 9.35 -15.27 18.08
C PRO A 19 10.84 -14.86 18.13
N HIS A 20 11.49 -15.26 19.21
CA HIS A 20 12.91 -15.11 19.42
C HIS A 20 13.55 -16.47 19.68
N LEU A 21 14.81 -16.69 19.28
CA LEU A 21 15.50 -17.97 19.49
C LEU A 21 15.50 -18.40 20.97
N THR A 22 15.61 -17.44 21.88
CA THR A 22 15.57 -17.70 23.34
C THR A 22 14.23 -18.19 23.85
N ASP A 23 13.15 -18.07 23.07
CA ASP A 23 11.84 -18.61 23.45
C ASP A 23 11.85 -20.15 23.48
N TYR A 24 12.81 -20.80 22.81
CA TYR A 24 12.96 -22.26 22.78
C TYR A 24 14.41 -22.76 22.90
N LEU A 25 15.39 -21.86 22.96
CA LEU A 25 16.81 -22.12 23.23
C LEU A 25 17.31 -21.11 24.29
N PRO A 26 17.03 -21.33 25.60
CA PRO A 26 17.19 -20.29 26.63
C PRO A 26 18.65 -19.88 26.86
N ASP A 27 19.60 -20.82 26.74
CA ASP A 27 21.01 -20.62 27.13
C ASP A 27 21.91 -20.19 25.97
N LEU A 28 21.39 -19.39 25.04
CA LEU A 28 22.19 -18.91 23.91
C LEU A 28 23.18 -17.80 24.31
N PRO A 29 24.45 -17.88 23.86
CA PRO A 29 25.39 -16.80 24.06
C PRO A 29 24.94 -15.53 23.33
N THR A 30 25.31 -14.38 23.89
CA THR A 30 25.09 -13.06 23.27
C THR A 30 26.42 -12.39 23.01
N TYR A 31 26.47 -11.63 21.91
CA TYR A 31 27.67 -10.91 21.46
C TYR A 31 27.34 -9.42 21.32
N SER A 32 28.33 -8.55 21.47
CA SER A 32 28.17 -7.13 21.14
C SER A 32 27.93 -6.98 19.65
N ASN A 33 27.01 -6.10 19.26
CA ASN A 33 26.73 -5.87 17.86
C ASN A 33 27.94 -5.17 17.18
N PRO A 34 28.49 -5.72 16.08
CA PRO A 34 29.63 -5.13 15.35
C PRO A 34 29.38 -3.70 14.85
N LEU A 35 28.12 -3.28 14.76
CA LEU A 35 27.75 -1.90 14.41
C LEU A 35 28.24 -0.86 15.43
N GLN A 36 28.58 -1.27 16.65
CA GLN A 36 29.17 -0.39 17.66
C GLN A 36 30.46 0.28 17.18
N ASP A 37 31.25 -0.47 16.42
CA ASP A 37 32.55 -0.05 15.92
C ASP A 37 32.50 0.33 14.43
N ASN A 38 31.30 0.37 13.84
CA ASN A 38 31.14 0.64 12.41
C ASN A 38 31.22 2.16 12.13
N PRO A 39 32.16 2.62 11.28
CA PRO A 39 32.32 4.05 10.98
C PRO A 39 31.05 4.72 10.45
N ALA A 40 30.21 4.01 9.68
CA ALA A 40 28.97 4.56 9.15
C ALA A 40 27.93 4.89 10.24
N TYR A 41 28.03 4.24 11.41
CA TYR A 41 27.13 4.45 12.55
C TYR A 41 27.74 5.33 13.65
N SER A 42 29.04 5.61 13.58
CA SER A 42 29.78 6.41 14.57
C SER A 42 29.25 7.85 14.75
N VAL A 43 28.62 8.42 13.73
CA VAL A 43 28.06 9.79 13.76
C VAL A 43 26.61 9.84 14.26
N VAL A 44 25.95 8.69 14.42
CA VAL A 44 24.55 8.62 14.81
C VAL A 44 24.44 8.56 16.33
N LYS A 45 23.83 9.58 16.95
CA LYS A 45 23.71 9.68 18.43
C LYS A 45 22.97 8.49 19.07
N GLN A 46 21.99 7.92 18.37
CA GLN A 46 21.21 6.75 18.81
C GLN A 46 20.78 5.93 17.59
N TYR A 47 21.53 4.87 17.27
CA TYR A 47 21.24 3.99 16.13
C TYR A 47 20.65 2.65 16.53
N PHE A 48 20.85 2.20 17.77
CA PHE A 48 20.18 1.00 18.28
C PHE A 48 18.72 1.27 18.64
N VAL A 49 17.87 0.34 18.23
CA VAL A 49 16.44 0.35 18.56
C VAL A 49 16.24 -0.33 19.90
N HIS A 50 15.44 0.30 20.76
CA HIS A 50 15.13 -0.24 22.08
C HIS A 50 14.27 -1.51 21.96
N VAL A 51 14.43 -2.45 22.90
CA VAL A 51 13.67 -3.70 22.90
C VAL A 51 12.19 -3.50 23.20
N ASP A 52 11.78 -2.35 23.71
CA ASP A 52 10.37 -2.02 23.97
C ASP A 52 9.79 -1.05 22.95
N ASP A 53 10.57 -0.64 21.93
CA ASP A 53 10.05 0.20 20.85
C ASP A 53 9.02 -0.60 20.03
N THR A 54 7.79 -0.10 20.01
CA THR A 54 6.70 -0.66 19.22
C THR A 54 6.03 0.39 18.35
N VAL A 55 5.40 -0.09 17.28
CA VAL A 55 4.74 0.72 16.27
C VAL A 55 3.27 0.33 16.27
N PRO A 56 2.33 1.26 16.52
CA PRO A 56 0.91 0.97 16.49
C PRO A 56 0.46 0.57 15.08
N GLN A 57 -0.44 -0.40 15.00
CA GLN A 57 -1.13 -0.73 13.75
C GLN A 57 -2.08 0.40 13.33
N LYS A 58 -2.79 0.98 14.30
CA LYS A 58 -3.73 2.09 14.09
C LYS A 58 -3.23 3.31 14.84
N VAL A 59 -2.86 4.36 14.09
CA VAL A 59 -2.37 5.64 14.65
C VAL A 59 -3.48 6.66 14.86
N VAL A 60 -4.58 6.54 14.12
CA VAL A 60 -5.77 7.41 14.28
C VAL A 60 -6.73 6.72 15.24
N VAL A 61 -6.85 7.28 16.44
CA VAL A 61 -7.63 6.71 17.54
C VAL A 61 -8.36 7.83 18.27
N HIS A 62 -9.51 7.51 18.88
CA HIS A 62 -10.18 8.45 19.79
C HIS A 62 -9.42 8.52 21.12
N ARG A 63 -9.56 9.66 21.82
CA ARG A 63 -8.87 9.94 23.09
C ARG A 63 -8.97 8.79 24.11
N ASP A 64 -10.13 8.18 24.23
CA ASP A 64 -10.43 7.15 25.24
C ASP A 64 -10.48 5.73 24.67
N SER A 65 -10.13 5.56 23.39
CA SER A 65 -10.11 4.25 22.76
C SER A 65 -8.84 3.45 23.15
N PRO A 66 -8.92 2.11 23.19
CA PRO A 66 -7.78 1.28 23.53
C PRO A 66 -6.62 1.51 22.55
N ARG A 67 -5.38 1.40 23.06
CA ARG A 67 -4.16 1.52 22.25
C ARG A 67 -4.11 0.51 21.10
N GLY A 68 -4.69 -0.67 21.31
CA GLY A 68 -4.81 -1.70 20.28
C GLY A 68 -3.48 -2.36 19.93
N ILE A 69 -3.46 -2.94 18.72
CA ILE A 69 -2.37 -3.79 18.25
C ILE A 69 -1.13 -2.96 17.91
N HIS A 70 0.02 -3.44 18.35
CA HIS A 70 1.34 -2.92 18.08
C HIS A 70 2.26 -4.02 17.54
N PHE A 71 3.22 -3.60 16.72
CA PHE A 71 4.29 -4.45 16.21
C PHE A 71 5.64 -3.98 16.70
N ARG A 72 6.58 -4.90 16.83
CA ARG A 72 7.93 -4.58 17.27
C ARG A 72 8.65 -3.74 16.22
N ARG A 73 9.29 -2.63 16.63
CA ARG A 73 10.09 -1.80 15.73
C ARG A 73 11.32 -2.56 15.25
N ALA A 74 11.55 -2.58 13.94
CA ALA A 74 12.72 -3.21 13.34
C ALA A 74 13.96 -2.31 13.45
N GLY A 75 15.14 -2.93 13.49
CA GLY A 75 16.42 -2.23 13.47
C GLY A 75 17.49 -2.93 14.30
N PRO A 76 18.72 -2.42 14.31
CA PRO A 76 19.83 -3.06 15.02
C PRO A 76 19.58 -3.05 16.53
N ARG A 77 19.94 -4.15 17.19
CA ARG A 77 19.95 -4.28 18.66
C ARG A 77 21.37 -4.17 19.19
N GLN A 78 21.55 -3.74 20.44
CA GLN A 78 22.87 -3.65 21.06
C GLN A 78 23.59 -5.01 21.15
N LYS A 79 22.82 -6.07 21.37
CA LYS A 79 23.31 -7.45 21.44
C LYS A 79 22.79 -8.27 20.26
N VAL A 80 23.60 -9.19 19.78
CA VAL A 80 23.27 -10.17 18.73
C VAL A 80 23.45 -11.59 19.26
N TYR A 81 22.80 -12.57 18.62
CA TYR A 81 22.79 -13.98 19.04
C TYR A 81 23.56 -14.90 18.07
N PHE A 82 24.15 -14.31 17.05
CA PHE A 82 25.03 -14.96 16.10
C PHE A 82 26.39 -14.25 16.09
N ASP A 83 27.45 -15.04 16.22
CA ASP A 83 28.80 -14.56 15.92
C ASP A 83 29.02 -14.59 14.41
N SER A 84 29.71 -13.57 13.90
CA SER A 84 29.83 -13.26 12.48
C SER A 84 30.49 -14.39 11.68
N ASP A 85 31.50 -15.03 12.27
CA ASP A 85 32.26 -16.12 11.65
C ASP A 85 31.48 -17.46 11.67
N GLU A 86 30.50 -17.60 12.57
CA GLU A 86 29.63 -18.77 12.66
C GLU A 86 28.42 -18.68 11.70
N VAL A 87 28.07 -17.49 11.22
CA VAL A 87 26.90 -17.33 10.34
C VAL A 87 27.14 -18.02 8.99
N HIS A 88 26.18 -18.86 8.62
CA HIS A 88 26.01 -19.39 7.28
C HIS A 88 24.59 -19.10 6.83
N ALA A 89 24.46 -18.03 6.04
CA ALA A 89 23.17 -17.53 5.57
C ALA A 89 22.80 -18.11 4.22
N CYS A 90 21.50 -18.30 3.97
CA CYS A 90 20.98 -18.55 2.65
C CYS A 90 19.84 -17.60 2.26
N ILE A 91 19.74 -17.32 0.96
CA ILE A 91 18.71 -16.46 0.35
C ILE A 91 18.00 -17.28 -0.72
N VAL A 92 16.67 -17.23 -0.74
CA VAL A 92 15.84 -17.87 -1.78
C VAL A 92 14.78 -16.91 -2.31
N THR A 93 14.58 -16.89 -3.62
CA THR A 93 13.48 -16.16 -4.27
C THR A 93 12.45 -17.11 -4.86
N CYS A 94 11.18 -16.92 -4.53
CA CYS A 94 10.08 -17.79 -4.95
C CYS A 94 8.94 -16.99 -5.61
N GLY A 95 8.15 -17.69 -6.45
CA GLY A 95 6.98 -17.15 -7.13
C GLY A 95 7.30 -16.28 -8.34
N GLY A 96 6.35 -15.43 -8.75
CA GLY A 96 6.53 -14.57 -9.92
C GLY A 96 7.47 -13.38 -9.68
N LEU A 97 8.06 -12.86 -10.76
CA LEU A 97 8.99 -11.71 -10.72
C LEU A 97 8.32 -10.44 -10.18
N CYS A 98 9.16 -9.57 -9.62
CA CYS A 98 8.81 -8.27 -9.05
C CYS A 98 10.04 -7.36 -9.20
N PRO A 99 9.90 -6.08 -9.59
CA PRO A 99 10.99 -5.11 -9.50
C PRO A 99 11.56 -5.07 -8.07
N GLY A 100 12.88 -4.96 -7.93
CA GLY A 100 13.56 -4.88 -6.62
C GLY A 100 14.03 -6.21 -6.03
N LEU A 101 13.68 -7.36 -6.61
CA LEU A 101 14.19 -8.68 -6.17
C LEU A 101 15.72 -8.71 -6.04
N ASN A 102 16.43 -8.28 -7.09
CA ASN A 102 17.89 -8.20 -7.06
C ASN A 102 18.43 -7.17 -6.06
N THR A 103 17.71 -6.07 -5.84
CA THR A 103 18.07 -5.07 -4.82
C THR A 103 18.00 -5.70 -3.44
N VAL A 104 16.92 -6.40 -3.09
CA VAL A 104 16.82 -7.11 -1.81
C VAL A 104 17.95 -8.13 -1.63
N ILE A 105 18.25 -8.94 -2.64
CA ILE A 105 19.37 -9.91 -2.58
C ILE A 105 20.69 -9.18 -2.32
N ARG A 106 20.97 -8.11 -3.07
CA ARG A 106 22.19 -7.31 -2.92
C ARG A 106 22.31 -6.76 -1.50
N GLU A 107 21.25 -6.14 -0.99
CA GLU A 107 21.26 -5.45 0.30
C GLU A 107 21.34 -6.43 1.48
N ILE A 108 20.79 -7.65 1.36
CA ILE A 108 21.02 -8.70 2.37
C ILE A 108 22.50 -9.11 2.38
N VAL A 109 23.09 -9.39 1.21
CA VAL A 109 24.50 -9.81 1.09
C VAL A 109 25.44 -8.71 1.57
N CYS A 110 25.22 -7.47 1.13
CA CYS A 110 26.02 -6.32 1.53
C CYS A 110 25.83 -5.98 3.02
N GLY A 111 24.61 -6.07 3.55
CA GLY A 111 24.33 -5.86 4.97
C GLY A 111 25.04 -6.89 5.84
N LEU A 112 24.90 -8.18 5.53
CA LEU A 112 25.61 -9.26 6.22
C LEU A 112 27.13 -9.06 6.18
N TYR A 113 27.69 -8.72 5.02
CA TYR A 113 29.14 -8.58 4.86
C TYR A 113 29.71 -7.32 5.49
N HIS A 114 29.17 -6.14 5.16
CA HIS A 114 29.76 -4.86 5.55
C HIS A 114 29.36 -4.39 6.95
N MET A 115 28.16 -4.77 7.41
CA MET A 115 27.66 -4.33 8.73
C MET A 115 27.96 -5.35 9.81
N TYR A 116 27.96 -6.64 9.46
CA TYR A 116 28.10 -7.74 10.40
C TYR A 116 29.29 -8.65 10.12
N GLY A 117 30.13 -8.39 9.12
CA GLY A 117 31.34 -9.20 8.88
C GLY A 117 31.09 -10.64 8.42
N VAL A 118 29.86 -11.00 8.09
CA VAL A 118 29.47 -12.35 7.66
C VAL A 118 29.96 -12.62 6.24
N LYS A 119 30.74 -13.69 6.06
CA LYS A 119 31.40 -14.03 4.78
C LYS A 119 30.72 -15.17 4.02
N ARG A 120 29.89 -15.97 4.68
CA ARG A 120 29.30 -17.20 4.12
C ARG A 120 27.82 -16.99 3.80
N VAL A 121 27.54 -16.58 2.56
CA VAL A 121 26.17 -16.41 2.05
C VAL A 121 25.94 -17.26 0.80
N LEU A 122 24.85 -18.03 0.79
CA LEU A 122 24.43 -18.87 -0.33
C LEU A 122 23.12 -18.37 -0.93
N GLY A 123 23.02 -18.38 -2.25
CA GLY A 123 21.77 -18.30 -2.98
C GLY A 123 21.24 -19.68 -3.29
N ILE A 124 19.96 -19.95 -3.01
CA ILE A 124 19.27 -21.18 -3.38
C ILE A 124 18.65 -20.97 -4.77
N ASP A 125 19.08 -21.78 -5.74
CA ASP A 125 18.67 -21.62 -7.14
C ASP A 125 17.28 -22.22 -7.42
N GLY A 126 16.41 -21.46 -8.09
CA GLY A 126 15.13 -21.95 -8.59
C GLY A 126 14.07 -22.18 -7.50
N GLY A 127 14.00 -21.30 -6.51
CA GLY A 127 12.97 -21.33 -5.46
C GLY A 127 13.11 -22.50 -4.48
N TYR A 128 12.01 -22.93 -3.86
CA TYR A 128 12.04 -23.97 -2.81
C TYR A 128 12.63 -25.31 -3.26
N ARG A 129 12.52 -25.65 -4.56
CA ARG A 129 13.12 -26.87 -5.12
C ARG A 129 14.64 -26.87 -5.01
N GLY A 130 15.26 -25.70 -5.01
CA GLY A 130 16.71 -25.54 -4.94
C GLY A 130 17.35 -26.15 -3.69
N PHE A 131 16.62 -26.19 -2.56
CA PHE A 131 17.11 -26.77 -1.32
C PHE A 131 17.52 -28.23 -1.51
N TYR A 132 16.68 -29.05 -2.16
CA TYR A 132 16.93 -30.48 -2.34
C TYR A 132 17.42 -30.88 -3.74
N ALA A 133 17.40 -29.96 -4.72
CA ALA A 133 18.11 -30.14 -5.99
C ALA A 133 19.63 -29.94 -5.88
N ARG A 134 20.10 -29.45 -4.72
CA ARG A 134 21.50 -29.13 -4.39
C ARG A 134 22.15 -28.02 -5.22
N ASN A 135 21.39 -27.25 -5.98
CA ASN A 135 21.90 -26.10 -6.73
C ASN A 135 22.00 -24.87 -5.83
N THR A 136 23.23 -24.41 -5.58
CA THR A 136 23.49 -23.19 -4.80
C THR A 136 24.54 -22.31 -5.44
N ILE A 137 24.37 -21.00 -5.28
CA ILE A 137 25.28 -19.97 -5.81
C ILE A 137 25.98 -19.30 -4.62
N SER A 138 27.31 -19.17 -4.66
CA SER A 138 28.01 -18.39 -3.62
C SER A 138 27.78 -16.89 -3.86
N LEU A 139 27.27 -16.19 -2.84
CA LEU A 139 26.98 -14.76 -2.92
C LEU A 139 28.03 -13.97 -2.14
N THR A 140 28.64 -13.01 -2.82
CA THR A 140 29.63 -12.07 -2.25
C THR A 140 29.29 -10.66 -2.72
N PRO A 141 29.75 -9.58 -2.04
CA PRO A 141 29.55 -8.21 -2.50
C PRO A 141 29.96 -8.00 -3.97
N LYS A 142 31.02 -8.68 -4.41
CA LYS A 142 31.48 -8.65 -5.81
C LYS A 142 30.45 -9.26 -6.77
N VAL A 143 29.86 -10.40 -6.41
CA VAL A 143 28.85 -11.09 -7.24
C VAL A 143 27.56 -10.26 -7.34
N VAL A 144 27.17 -9.57 -6.27
CA VAL A 144 25.92 -8.79 -6.22
C VAL A 144 26.08 -7.31 -6.57
N ASN A 145 27.28 -6.84 -6.94
CA ASN A 145 27.59 -5.41 -7.04
C ASN A 145 26.58 -4.63 -7.90
N ASP A 146 26.27 -5.16 -9.08
CA ASP A 146 25.47 -4.47 -10.11
C ASP A 146 24.09 -5.09 -10.35
N ILE A 147 23.69 -6.11 -9.58
CA ILE A 147 22.45 -6.85 -9.87
C ILE A 147 21.20 -5.99 -9.68
N HIS A 148 21.25 -4.99 -8.79
CA HIS A 148 20.18 -4.01 -8.56
C HIS A 148 19.80 -3.20 -9.81
N LYS A 149 20.71 -3.09 -10.80
CA LYS A 149 20.47 -2.41 -12.08
C LYS A 149 19.67 -3.25 -13.06
N ARG A 150 19.37 -4.50 -12.72
CA ARG A 150 18.69 -5.48 -13.58
C ARG A 150 17.38 -5.91 -12.92
N GLY A 151 16.33 -6.03 -13.72
CA GLY A 151 15.11 -6.70 -13.27
C GLY A 151 15.28 -8.21 -13.11
N GLY A 152 14.22 -8.86 -12.63
CA GLY A 152 14.22 -10.29 -12.33
C GLY A 152 15.03 -10.65 -11.08
N THR A 153 15.54 -11.89 -11.03
CA THR A 153 16.36 -12.41 -9.92
C THR A 153 17.54 -13.21 -10.45
N ILE A 154 18.74 -12.99 -9.90
CA ILE A 154 19.94 -13.79 -10.24
C ILE A 154 19.88 -15.23 -9.72
N LEU A 155 18.98 -15.53 -8.78
CA LEU A 155 18.82 -16.86 -8.18
C LEU A 155 17.82 -17.74 -8.94
N GLY A 156 17.22 -17.23 -10.01
CA GLY A 156 16.04 -17.86 -10.59
C GLY A 156 14.86 -17.89 -9.62
N THR A 157 13.71 -18.37 -10.08
CA THR A 157 12.53 -18.53 -9.23
C THR A 157 11.65 -19.64 -9.76
N SER A 158 10.84 -20.24 -8.90
CA SER A 158 9.84 -21.24 -9.27
C SER A 158 8.52 -21.01 -8.54
N ARG A 159 7.44 -21.55 -9.13
CA ARG A 159 6.18 -21.80 -8.42
C ARG A 159 6.19 -23.23 -7.87
N GLY A 160 5.60 -23.44 -6.70
CA GLY A 160 5.49 -24.75 -6.05
C GLY A 160 6.83 -25.32 -5.55
N GLY A 161 6.86 -26.64 -5.32
CA GLY A 161 8.06 -27.37 -4.91
C GLY A 161 8.42 -27.26 -3.42
N HIS A 162 7.50 -26.77 -2.59
CA HIS A 162 7.64 -26.75 -1.15
C HIS A 162 7.56 -28.16 -0.57
N ASP A 163 8.60 -28.58 0.13
CA ASP A 163 8.66 -29.84 0.88
C ASP A 163 9.39 -29.54 2.19
N THR A 164 8.63 -29.35 3.27
CA THR A 164 9.16 -28.86 4.55
C THR A 164 10.29 -29.74 5.06
N SER A 165 10.11 -31.06 5.06
CA SER A 165 11.13 -31.99 5.56
C SER A 165 12.41 -31.86 4.76
N LYS A 166 12.35 -31.94 3.42
CA LYS A 166 13.54 -31.84 2.57
C LYS A 166 14.23 -30.48 2.67
N ILE A 167 13.47 -29.40 2.84
CA ILE A 167 14.02 -28.05 3.01
C ILE A 167 14.78 -27.95 4.34
N VAL A 168 14.16 -28.38 5.44
CA VAL A 168 14.80 -28.30 6.77
C VAL A 168 15.97 -29.28 6.89
N ASP A 169 15.88 -30.46 6.28
CA ASP A 169 17.01 -31.41 6.17
C ASP A 169 18.18 -30.75 5.42
N SER A 170 17.93 -30.08 4.29
CA SER A 170 18.99 -29.35 3.57
C SER A 170 19.55 -28.18 4.37
N ILE A 171 18.74 -27.48 5.18
CA ILE A 171 19.23 -26.39 6.05
C ILE A 171 20.20 -26.97 7.09
N GLN A 172 19.80 -28.07 7.72
CA GLN A 172 20.58 -28.74 8.76
C GLN A 172 21.87 -29.36 8.19
N ASP A 173 21.78 -30.11 7.08
CA ASP A 173 22.93 -30.78 6.43
C ASP A 173 24.02 -29.80 5.97
N ARG A 174 23.62 -28.58 5.58
CA ARG A 174 24.53 -27.52 5.14
C ARG A 174 25.03 -26.63 6.29
N GLY A 175 24.53 -26.85 7.51
CA GLY A 175 24.80 -25.99 8.66
C GLY A 175 24.38 -24.53 8.43
N ILE A 176 23.27 -24.32 7.72
CA ILE A 176 22.68 -22.99 7.50
C ILE A 176 21.99 -22.57 8.80
N ASN A 177 22.28 -21.37 9.28
CA ASN A 177 21.72 -20.83 10.52
C ASN A 177 20.97 -19.50 10.34
N GLN A 178 20.92 -18.98 9.12
CA GLN A 178 20.03 -17.87 8.74
C GLN A 178 19.41 -18.13 7.37
N VAL A 179 18.09 -17.96 7.26
CA VAL A 179 17.31 -18.26 6.05
C VAL A 179 16.46 -17.04 5.71
N TYR A 180 16.75 -16.41 4.57
CA TYR A 180 16.03 -15.26 4.04
C TYR A 180 15.14 -15.69 2.88
N ILE A 181 13.82 -15.60 3.07
CA ILE A 181 12.82 -16.12 2.14
C ILE A 181 12.06 -14.96 1.48
N ILE A 182 12.35 -14.72 0.21
CA ILE A 182 11.76 -13.63 -0.57
C ILE A 182 10.65 -14.19 -1.46
N GLY A 183 9.40 -13.81 -1.23
CA GLY A 183 8.29 -14.34 -2.03
C GLY A 183 6.91 -13.84 -1.60
N GLY A 184 5.88 -14.16 -2.40
CA GLY A 184 4.49 -13.77 -2.13
C GLY A 184 3.80 -14.62 -1.07
N ASP A 185 2.48 -14.50 -0.92
CA ASP A 185 1.68 -15.17 0.12
C ASP A 185 1.98 -16.67 0.27
N GLY A 186 1.88 -17.46 -0.80
CA GLY A 186 2.19 -18.90 -0.74
C GLY A 186 3.64 -19.20 -0.32
N THR A 187 4.58 -18.29 -0.60
CA THR A 187 5.95 -18.42 -0.11
C THR A 187 6.03 -18.14 1.39
N GLN A 188 5.38 -17.08 1.89
CA GLN A 188 5.38 -16.74 3.32
C GLN A 188 4.65 -17.80 4.16
N LYS A 189 3.58 -18.42 3.63
CA LYS A 189 2.97 -19.62 4.21
C LYS A 189 3.97 -20.77 4.33
N GLY A 190 4.76 -21.02 3.28
CA GLY A 190 5.85 -21.98 3.33
C GLY A 190 6.92 -21.64 4.37
N ALA A 191 7.31 -20.36 4.48
CA ALA A 191 8.28 -19.86 5.46
C ALA A 191 7.80 -20.08 6.90
N SER A 192 6.50 -19.87 7.17
CA SER A 192 5.89 -20.18 8.45
C SER A 192 6.04 -21.66 8.81
N VAL A 193 5.74 -22.57 7.89
CA VAL A 193 5.86 -24.02 8.14
C VAL A 193 7.32 -24.45 8.30
N ILE A 194 8.25 -23.85 7.56
CA ILE A 194 9.70 -24.07 7.72
C ILE A 194 10.16 -23.64 9.12
N PHE A 195 9.74 -22.46 9.57
CA PHE A 195 10.05 -21.96 10.90
C PHE A 195 9.51 -22.88 12.00
N GLU A 196 8.26 -23.35 11.89
CA GLU A 196 7.65 -24.26 12.85
C GLU A 196 8.42 -25.58 12.96
N GLU A 197 8.87 -26.13 11.84
CA GLU A 197 9.66 -27.37 11.81
C GLU A 197 11.07 -27.17 12.39
N ILE A 198 11.73 -26.05 12.08
CA ILE A 198 13.01 -25.65 12.68
C ILE A 198 12.89 -25.56 14.20
N ARG A 199 11.82 -24.92 14.69
CA ARG A 199 11.55 -24.79 16.12
C ARG A 199 11.28 -26.16 16.75
N ARG A 200 10.47 -27.00 16.10
CA ARG A 200 10.17 -28.37 16.57
C ARG A 200 11.44 -29.22 16.72
N ARG A 201 12.42 -29.02 15.82
CA ARG A 201 13.74 -29.68 15.87
C ARG A 201 14.74 -29.01 16.83
N GLY A 202 14.41 -27.87 17.44
CA GLY A 202 15.30 -27.15 18.35
C GLY A 202 16.56 -26.61 17.68
N LEU A 203 16.48 -26.23 16.39
CA LEU A 203 17.64 -25.76 15.64
C LEU A 203 17.87 -24.26 15.87
N LYS A 204 19.14 -23.85 16.06
CA LYS A 204 19.55 -22.43 16.12
C LYS A 204 19.56 -21.82 14.70
N VAL A 205 18.36 -21.60 14.13
CA VAL A 205 18.18 -21.05 12.78
C VAL A 205 17.19 -19.88 12.79
N ALA A 206 17.63 -18.71 12.31
CA ALA A 206 16.75 -17.58 12.09
C ALA A 206 16.06 -17.68 10.73
N VAL A 207 14.72 -17.60 10.71
CA VAL A 207 13.92 -17.57 9.48
C VAL A 207 13.29 -16.19 9.35
N ALA A 208 13.68 -15.46 8.31
CA ALA A 208 13.19 -14.12 8.00
C ALA A 208 12.49 -14.11 6.63
N GLY A 209 11.23 -13.72 6.61
CA GLY A 209 10.45 -13.49 5.39
C GLY A 209 10.61 -12.06 4.87
N ILE A 210 10.71 -11.94 3.55
CA ILE A 210 10.61 -10.67 2.84
C ILE A 210 9.42 -10.77 1.87
N PRO A 211 8.31 -10.07 2.11
CA PRO A 211 7.07 -10.35 1.43
C PRO A 211 7.06 -9.62 0.08
N LYS A 212 6.88 -10.38 -1.00
CA LYS A 212 7.01 -9.92 -2.39
C LYS A 212 5.69 -10.04 -3.13
N THR A 213 5.04 -8.90 -3.36
CA THR A 213 3.91 -8.73 -4.27
C THR A 213 4.08 -7.40 -4.99
N ILE A 214 3.60 -7.29 -6.23
CA ILE A 214 3.41 -5.97 -6.83
C ILE A 214 1.99 -5.46 -6.61
N ASP A 215 1.06 -6.32 -6.19
CA ASP A 215 -0.37 -5.99 -6.15
C ASP A 215 -0.74 -5.19 -4.88
N ASN A 216 0.24 -4.89 -4.03
CA ASN A 216 0.10 -4.21 -2.73
C ASN A 216 -0.97 -4.82 -1.80
N ASP A 217 -1.13 -6.14 -1.86
CA ASP A 217 -2.21 -6.88 -1.23
C ASP A 217 -1.81 -7.57 0.09
N ILE A 218 -0.65 -7.23 0.66
CA ILE A 218 -0.18 -7.82 1.92
C ILE A 218 -0.82 -7.08 3.11
N PRO A 219 -1.45 -7.78 4.06
CA PRO A 219 -2.04 -7.16 5.24
C PRO A 219 -0.97 -6.56 6.15
N VAL A 220 -1.39 -5.62 7.00
CA VAL A 220 -0.55 -4.91 7.98
C VAL A 220 0.45 -3.94 7.37
N ILE A 221 1.11 -4.28 6.26
CA ILE A 221 2.13 -3.42 5.66
C ILE A 221 1.49 -2.30 4.82
N ASP A 222 2.05 -1.10 4.92
CA ASP A 222 1.59 0.08 4.18
C ASP A 222 1.81 -0.10 2.67
N LYS A 223 2.97 -0.67 2.32
CA LYS A 223 3.41 -0.83 0.94
C LYS A 223 4.33 -2.04 0.76
N SER A 224 4.17 -2.72 -0.36
CA SER A 224 5.05 -3.79 -0.85
C SER A 224 6.07 -3.27 -1.86
N PHE A 225 7.28 -3.84 -1.85
CA PHE A 225 8.33 -3.37 -2.77
C PHE A 225 8.02 -3.77 -4.21
N GLY A 226 8.33 -2.89 -5.15
CA GLY A 226 8.02 -3.04 -6.56
C GLY A 226 6.65 -2.48 -6.95
N PHE A 227 5.83 -2.05 -5.98
CA PHE A 227 4.53 -1.44 -6.25
C PHE A 227 4.65 -0.09 -6.95
N ASP A 228 5.49 0.83 -6.45
CA ASP A 228 5.65 2.15 -7.05
C ASP A 228 6.20 2.03 -8.48
N THR A 229 7.18 1.15 -8.67
CA THR A 229 7.73 0.83 -9.99
C THR A 229 6.66 0.27 -10.92
N ALA A 230 5.76 -0.59 -10.41
CA ALA A 230 4.68 -1.16 -11.20
C ALA A 230 3.64 -0.10 -11.63
N VAL A 231 3.32 0.84 -10.73
CA VAL A 231 2.43 1.97 -11.03
C VAL A 231 3.06 2.89 -12.09
N GLU A 232 4.36 3.19 -11.97
CA GLU A 232 5.08 4.03 -12.94
C GLU A 232 5.11 3.42 -14.35
N GLU A 233 5.38 2.11 -14.48
CA GLU A 233 5.36 1.45 -15.79
C GLU A 233 3.94 1.25 -16.33
N ALA A 234 2.94 1.04 -15.45
CA ALA A 234 1.55 1.01 -15.85
C ALA A 234 1.13 2.35 -16.47
N GLN A 235 1.56 3.47 -15.89
CA GLN A 235 1.32 4.81 -16.43
C GLN A 235 1.91 4.96 -17.84
N ARG A 236 3.10 4.44 -18.12
CA ARG A 236 3.67 4.49 -19.48
C ARG A 236 2.80 3.78 -20.52
N ALA A 237 2.21 2.65 -20.14
CA ALA A 237 1.27 1.94 -21.02
C ALA A 237 -0.04 2.70 -21.21
N ILE A 238 -0.55 3.36 -20.15
CA ILE A 238 -1.73 4.23 -20.21
C ILE A 238 -1.48 5.42 -21.14
N ASN A 239 -0.35 6.12 -20.99
CA ASN A 239 0.00 7.26 -21.83
C ASN A 239 0.06 6.85 -23.32
N ALA A 240 0.63 5.67 -23.63
CA ALA A 240 0.63 5.15 -25.00
C ALA A 240 -0.79 4.85 -25.52
N ALA A 241 -1.65 4.27 -24.68
CA ALA A 241 -3.05 4.03 -25.03
C ALA A 241 -3.82 5.33 -25.26
N HIS A 242 -3.57 6.35 -24.45
CA HIS A 242 -4.18 7.67 -24.58
C HIS A 242 -3.84 8.31 -25.93
N VAL A 243 -2.54 8.42 -26.26
CA VAL A 243 -2.06 8.96 -27.55
C VAL A 243 -2.66 8.19 -28.74
N GLU A 244 -2.68 6.86 -28.69
CA GLU A 244 -3.29 6.03 -29.73
C GLU A 244 -4.80 6.27 -29.86
N SER A 245 -5.51 6.46 -28.73
CA SER A 245 -6.95 6.69 -28.73
C SER A 245 -7.33 8.07 -29.26
N GLU A 246 -6.59 9.11 -28.88
CA GLU A 246 -6.82 10.49 -29.33
C GLU A 246 -6.51 10.66 -30.83
N SER A 247 -5.57 9.89 -31.36
CA SER A 247 -5.13 9.96 -32.76
C SER A 247 -6.13 9.39 -33.78
N MET A 248 -7.24 8.78 -33.33
CA MET A 248 -8.23 8.15 -34.22
C MET A 248 -9.65 8.54 -33.82
N GLU A 249 -10.52 8.77 -34.80
CA GLU A 249 -11.95 8.99 -34.54
C GLU A 249 -12.56 7.78 -33.84
N ASN A 250 -13.30 8.03 -32.75
CA ASN A 250 -13.89 7.01 -31.88
C ASN A 250 -12.83 5.99 -31.40
N GLY A 251 -11.64 6.48 -31.05
CA GLY A 251 -10.53 5.68 -30.57
C GLY A 251 -10.74 5.20 -29.14
N ILE A 252 -10.42 3.92 -28.88
CA ILE A 252 -10.46 3.34 -27.54
C ILE A 252 -9.10 2.74 -27.21
N GLY A 253 -8.44 3.27 -26.19
CA GLY A 253 -7.24 2.71 -25.61
C GLY A 253 -7.58 1.78 -24.43
N LEU A 254 -7.49 0.47 -24.61
CA LEU A 254 -7.73 -0.50 -23.52
C LEU A 254 -6.41 -1.02 -22.99
N VAL A 255 -6.13 -0.78 -21.70
CA VAL A 255 -4.93 -1.26 -21.01
C VAL A 255 -5.31 -2.29 -19.95
N LYS A 256 -4.82 -3.53 -20.09
CA LYS A 256 -4.94 -4.53 -19.03
C LYS A 256 -3.77 -4.39 -18.06
N LEU A 257 -4.05 -4.26 -16.77
CA LEU A 257 -3.04 -4.19 -15.72
C LEU A 257 -3.09 -5.41 -14.81
N MET A 258 -2.02 -5.58 -14.04
CA MET A 258 -1.96 -6.57 -12.98
C MET A 258 -2.92 -6.22 -11.84
N GLY A 259 -3.38 -7.25 -11.13
CA GLY A 259 -4.42 -7.14 -10.11
C GLY A 259 -5.31 -8.36 -10.10
N ARG A 260 -4.77 -9.50 -9.64
CA ARG A 260 -5.46 -10.80 -9.65
C ARG A 260 -6.68 -10.81 -8.73
N TYR A 261 -6.49 -10.30 -7.53
CA TYR A 261 -7.50 -10.30 -6.46
C TYR A 261 -7.76 -8.90 -5.90
N SER A 262 -6.88 -7.94 -6.24
CA SER A 262 -6.97 -6.56 -5.80
C SER A 262 -6.65 -5.58 -6.94
N GLY A 263 -7.29 -4.41 -6.91
CA GLY A 263 -7.20 -3.37 -7.92
C GLY A 263 -6.18 -2.27 -7.68
N PHE A 264 -5.25 -2.41 -6.72
CA PHE A 264 -4.40 -1.28 -6.28
C PHE A 264 -3.55 -0.69 -7.40
N ILE A 265 -2.91 -1.49 -8.25
CA ILE A 265 -2.12 -0.98 -9.38
C ILE A 265 -3.01 -0.19 -10.33
N ALA A 266 -4.17 -0.74 -10.73
CA ALA A 266 -5.10 -0.08 -11.63
C ALA A 266 -5.64 1.23 -11.05
N MET A 267 -6.02 1.24 -9.76
CA MET A 267 -6.50 2.44 -9.07
C MET A 267 -5.40 3.52 -8.98
N HIS A 268 -4.20 3.17 -8.53
CA HIS A 268 -3.11 4.13 -8.39
C HIS A 268 -2.58 4.63 -9.74
N ALA A 269 -2.46 3.77 -10.75
CA ALA A 269 -2.04 4.17 -12.10
C ALA A 269 -3.06 5.10 -12.75
N THR A 270 -4.36 4.85 -12.55
CA THR A 270 -5.43 5.74 -13.01
C THR A 270 -5.35 7.12 -12.35
N LEU A 271 -5.24 7.16 -11.02
CA LEU A 271 -5.10 8.42 -10.28
C LEU A 271 -3.83 9.20 -10.64
N ALA A 272 -2.73 8.49 -10.96
CA ALA A 272 -1.46 9.09 -11.33
C ALA A 272 -1.44 9.62 -12.78
N SER A 273 -2.07 8.91 -13.73
CA SER A 273 -2.13 9.31 -15.14
C SER A 273 -3.08 10.49 -15.37
N ARG A 274 -4.29 10.46 -14.78
CA ARG A 274 -5.42 11.37 -15.09
C ARG A 274 -5.98 11.30 -16.52
N ASP A 275 -5.43 10.45 -17.39
CA ASP A 275 -5.90 10.27 -18.77
C ASP A 275 -6.90 9.11 -18.92
N VAL A 276 -7.28 8.47 -17.81
CA VAL A 276 -8.15 7.28 -17.80
C VAL A 276 -9.59 7.69 -17.56
N ASP A 277 -10.48 7.30 -18.46
CA ASP A 277 -11.93 7.56 -18.33
C ASP A 277 -12.66 6.45 -17.57
N CYS A 278 -12.15 5.22 -17.59
CA CYS A 278 -12.77 4.09 -16.92
C CYS A 278 -11.74 3.13 -16.31
N CYS A 279 -11.80 2.95 -14.99
CA CYS A 279 -11.02 1.97 -14.25
C CYS A 279 -11.92 0.84 -13.73
N LEU A 280 -11.61 -0.39 -14.14
CA LEU A 280 -12.32 -1.61 -13.76
C LEU A 280 -11.41 -2.50 -12.90
N ILE A 281 -11.85 -2.80 -11.69
CA ILE A 281 -11.08 -3.56 -10.69
C ILE A 281 -11.87 -4.77 -10.16
N PRO A 282 -11.21 -5.82 -9.61
CA PRO A 282 -11.90 -7.00 -9.09
C PRO A 282 -12.90 -6.72 -7.98
N GLU A 283 -12.70 -5.63 -7.22
CA GLU A 283 -13.55 -5.24 -6.10
C GLU A 283 -14.80 -4.47 -6.50
N SER A 284 -14.86 -3.93 -7.73
CA SER A 284 -15.97 -3.11 -8.20
C SER A 284 -16.72 -3.85 -9.32
N PRO A 285 -17.87 -4.47 -9.00
CA PRO A 285 -18.69 -5.15 -10.01
C PRO A 285 -19.18 -4.20 -11.10
N PHE A 286 -19.35 -4.73 -12.30
CA PHE A 286 -19.90 -3.99 -13.44
C PHE A 286 -20.64 -4.94 -14.38
N TYR A 287 -21.55 -4.39 -15.18
CA TYR A 287 -22.28 -5.11 -16.22
C TYR A 287 -22.12 -4.38 -17.57
N LEU A 288 -22.32 -5.12 -18.66
CA LEU A 288 -22.01 -4.63 -20.00
C LEU A 288 -23.16 -3.86 -20.65
N GLU A 289 -24.37 -4.45 -20.61
CA GLU A 289 -25.54 -4.01 -21.38
C GLU A 289 -26.67 -3.54 -20.44
N GLY A 290 -27.48 -2.59 -20.89
CA GLY A 290 -28.59 -2.01 -20.11
C GLY A 290 -28.28 -0.60 -19.60
N GLU A 291 -29.29 0.06 -19.04
CA GLU A 291 -29.17 1.41 -18.48
C GLU A 291 -28.11 1.45 -17.39
N GLY A 292 -27.15 2.38 -17.49
CA GLY A 292 -26.01 2.51 -16.57
C GLY A 292 -24.88 1.50 -16.79
N GLY A 293 -24.97 0.66 -17.83
CA GLY A 293 -23.96 -0.35 -18.16
C GLY A 293 -22.72 0.25 -18.83
N LEU A 294 -21.65 -0.56 -18.88
CA LEU A 294 -20.36 -0.16 -19.44
C LEU A 294 -20.46 0.31 -20.90
N PHE A 295 -21.25 -0.36 -21.75
CA PHE A 295 -21.37 0.02 -23.17
C PHE A 295 -22.06 1.37 -23.37
N GLU A 296 -23.06 1.69 -22.56
CA GLU A 296 -23.72 3.00 -22.60
C GLU A 296 -22.74 4.10 -22.19
N TYR A 297 -21.93 3.86 -21.15
CA TYR A 297 -20.91 4.81 -20.71
C TYR A 297 -19.84 5.04 -21.79
N ILE A 298 -19.38 3.97 -22.46
CA ILE A 298 -18.44 4.08 -23.60
C ILE A 298 -19.07 4.91 -24.73
N GLU A 299 -20.33 4.63 -25.11
CA GLU A 299 -21.02 5.38 -26.16
C GLU A 299 -21.12 6.88 -25.82
N LYS A 300 -21.43 7.20 -24.56
CA LYS A 300 -21.51 8.56 -24.06
C LYS A 300 -20.14 9.27 -24.17
N ARG A 301 -19.07 8.66 -23.65
CA ARG A 301 -17.71 9.23 -23.73
C ARG A 301 -17.27 9.47 -25.16
N LEU A 302 -17.45 8.49 -26.06
CA LEU A 302 -17.04 8.64 -27.46
C LEU A 302 -17.80 9.77 -28.18
N LYS A 303 -19.08 10.00 -27.86
CA LYS A 303 -19.84 11.12 -28.45
C LYS A 303 -19.43 12.49 -27.90
N GLU A 304 -19.00 12.55 -26.64
CA GLU A 304 -18.62 13.80 -25.99
C GLU A 304 -17.17 14.18 -26.32
N ASP A 305 -16.24 13.23 -26.26
CA ASP A 305 -14.79 13.49 -26.28
C ASP A 305 -14.08 12.88 -27.50
N GLY A 306 -14.78 12.07 -28.31
CA GLY A 306 -14.23 11.46 -29.53
C GLY A 306 -13.25 10.30 -29.31
N HIS A 307 -12.80 10.08 -28.07
CA HIS A 307 -11.90 9.00 -27.68
C HIS A 307 -12.18 8.54 -26.24
N MET A 308 -11.56 7.44 -25.82
CA MET A 308 -11.67 6.93 -24.45
C MET A 308 -10.48 6.03 -24.06
N VAL A 309 -10.02 6.12 -22.83
CA VAL A 309 -9.05 5.20 -22.22
C VAL A 309 -9.71 4.38 -21.11
N ILE A 310 -9.56 3.06 -21.21
CA ILE A 310 -10.08 2.09 -20.25
C ILE A 310 -8.90 1.32 -19.64
N VAL A 311 -8.81 1.31 -18.32
CA VAL A 311 -7.89 0.48 -17.55
C VAL A 311 -8.68 -0.66 -16.91
N ILE A 312 -8.22 -1.90 -17.10
CA ILE A 312 -8.85 -3.09 -16.52
C ILE A 312 -7.82 -3.97 -15.82
N ALA A 313 -8.04 -4.26 -14.54
CA ALA A 313 -7.22 -5.23 -13.82
C ALA A 313 -7.55 -6.67 -14.28
N GLU A 314 -6.54 -7.55 -14.32
CA GLU A 314 -6.71 -8.93 -14.82
C GLU A 314 -7.81 -9.73 -14.09
N GLY A 315 -8.07 -9.42 -12.82
CA GLY A 315 -9.10 -10.07 -12.01
C GLY A 315 -10.51 -9.49 -12.14
N ALA A 316 -10.70 -8.36 -12.82
CA ALA A 316 -12.01 -7.75 -12.99
C ALA A 316 -12.88 -8.57 -13.97
N GLY A 317 -14.19 -8.65 -13.72
CA GLY A 317 -15.14 -9.26 -14.67
C GLY A 317 -14.98 -10.77 -14.90
N GLN A 318 -14.28 -11.49 -14.02
CA GLN A 318 -14.01 -12.93 -14.20
C GLN A 318 -15.29 -13.79 -14.14
N GLU A 319 -16.32 -13.30 -13.47
CA GLU A 319 -17.67 -13.85 -13.44
C GLU A 319 -18.36 -13.78 -14.82
N LEU A 320 -18.19 -12.67 -15.56
CA LEU A 320 -18.76 -12.47 -16.90
C LEU A 320 -18.17 -13.45 -17.93
N LEU A 321 -16.92 -13.85 -17.74
CA LEU A 321 -16.22 -14.85 -18.55
C LEU A 321 -16.67 -16.29 -18.26
N SER A 322 -17.24 -16.54 -17.08
CA SER A 322 -17.54 -17.90 -16.59
C SER A 322 -18.86 -18.45 -17.12
N GLU A 323 -19.79 -17.58 -17.52
CA GLU A 323 -21.05 -17.96 -18.17
C GLU A 323 -20.84 -18.62 -19.53
N THR A 324 -19.66 -18.45 -20.16
CA THR A 324 -19.43 -18.87 -21.54
C THR A 324 -18.74 -20.22 -21.71
N MET A 325 -17.97 -20.75 -20.73
CA MET A 325 -17.27 -22.06 -20.80
C MET A 325 -16.76 -22.52 -19.41
N GLN A 326 -16.95 -23.77 -19.00
CA GLN A 326 -16.44 -24.34 -17.73
C GLN A 326 -15.01 -24.89 -17.84
N SER A 327 -14.00 -24.22 -17.26
CA SER A 327 -12.66 -24.84 -17.06
C SER A 327 -11.98 -24.32 -15.79
N ASN A 328 -11.98 -25.11 -14.72
CA ASN A 328 -11.29 -24.80 -13.45
C ASN A 328 -9.83 -25.28 -13.47
N GLN A 329 -8.97 -24.67 -14.27
CA GLN A 329 -7.54 -24.99 -14.26
C GLN A 329 -6.79 -24.21 -13.17
N GLN A 330 -5.81 -24.85 -12.52
CA GLN A 330 -4.96 -24.27 -11.48
C GLN A 330 -3.48 -24.31 -11.89
N ASP A 331 -2.67 -23.38 -11.39
CA ASP A 331 -1.21 -23.40 -11.54
C ASP A 331 -0.55 -24.42 -10.58
N ALA A 332 0.76 -24.65 -10.74
CA ALA A 332 1.54 -25.56 -9.90
C ALA A 332 1.62 -25.16 -8.40
N SER A 333 1.13 -23.96 -8.07
CA SER A 333 1.01 -23.44 -6.70
C SER A 333 -0.44 -23.50 -6.18
N GLY A 334 -1.38 -24.07 -6.94
CA GLY A 334 -2.79 -24.20 -6.57
C GLY A 334 -3.65 -22.96 -6.84
N ASN A 335 -3.12 -21.93 -7.50
CA ASN A 335 -3.90 -20.72 -7.81
C ASN A 335 -4.77 -20.95 -9.05
N LYS A 336 -6.02 -20.48 -9.03
CA LYS A 336 -6.90 -20.48 -10.23
C LYS A 336 -6.24 -19.69 -11.37
N LEU A 337 -6.24 -20.27 -12.57
CA LEU A 337 -5.82 -19.58 -13.78
C LEU A 337 -6.94 -18.63 -14.23
N LEU A 338 -6.63 -17.35 -14.31
CA LEU A 338 -7.54 -16.33 -14.84
C LEU A 338 -7.57 -16.38 -16.36
N ARG A 339 -8.72 -16.02 -16.94
CA ARG A 339 -8.85 -15.83 -18.39
C ARG A 339 -8.47 -14.40 -18.75
N ASP A 340 -8.05 -14.19 -19.99
CA ASP A 340 -7.71 -12.84 -20.48
C ASP A 340 -8.98 -11.99 -20.66
N ILE A 341 -9.34 -11.26 -19.60
CA ILE A 341 -10.46 -10.31 -19.61
C ILE A 341 -10.24 -9.18 -20.62
N GLY A 342 -9.00 -8.72 -20.81
CA GLY A 342 -8.67 -7.61 -21.71
C GLY A 342 -8.99 -7.96 -23.17
N LEU A 343 -8.60 -9.15 -23.60
CA LEU A 343 -8.94 -9.64 -24.95
C LEU A 343 -10.45 -9.88 -25.10
N TRP A 344 -11.09 -10.48 -24.08
CA TRP A 344 -12.51 -10.78 -24.12
C TRP A 344 -13.37 -9.51 -24.18
N ILE A 345 -13.11 -8.52 -23.33
CA ILE A 345 -13.86 -7.26 -23.32
C ILE A 345 -13.64 -6.47 -24.61
N SER A 346 -12.42 -6.50 -25.17
CA SER A 346 -12.12 -5.91 -26.49
C SER A 346 -13.04 -6.44 -27.58
N HIS A 347 -13.26 -7.76 -27.63
CA HIS A 347 -14.16 -8.39 -28.60
C HIS A 347 -15.61 -8.00 -28.37
N ARG A 348 -16.06 -7.98 -27.11
CA ARG A 348 -17.44 -7.64 -26.75
C ARG A 348 -17.78 -6.18 -27.07
N ILE A 349 -16.85 -5.25 -26.81
CA ILE A 349 -17.00 -3.84 -27.22
C ILE A 349 -17.11 -3.73 -28.75
N LYS A 350 -16.17 -4.33 -29.50
CA LYS A 350 -16.22 -4.33 -30.98
C LYS A 350 -17.51 -4.91 -31.54
N GLU A 351 -17.99 -6.01 -30.96
CA GLU A 351 -19.24 -6.64 -31.36
C GLU A 351 -20.46 -5.75 -31.10
N HIS A 352 -20.55 -5.13 -29.92
CA HIS A 352 -21.67 -4.26 -29.55
C HIS A 352 -21.79 -3.06 -30.51
N PHE A 353 -20.70 -2.33 -30.72
CA PHE A 353 -20.72 -1.11 -31.54
C PHE A 353 -20.90 -1.39 -33.04
N SER A 354 -20.37 -2.51 -33.55
CA SER A 354 -20.56 -2.90 -34.95
C SER A 354 -21.97 -3.41 -35.25
N LYS A 355 -22.55 -4.25 -34.39
CA LYS A 355 -23.86 -4.88 -34.65
C LYS A 355 -25.04 -4.02 -34.22
N GLN A 356 -24.97 -3.41 -33.04
CA GLN A 356 -26.14 -2.75 -32.44
C GLN A 356 -26.19 -1.25 -32.77
N LYS A 357 -25.05 -0.55 -32.71
CA LYS A 357 -25.00 0.92 -32.85
C LYS A 357 -24.59 1.40 -34.24
N LYS A 358 -24.00 0.52 -35.06
CA LYS A 358 -23.41 0.86 -36.38
C LYS A 358 -22.41 2.02 -36.30
N MET A 359 -21.70 2.11 -35.18
CA MET A 359 -20.67 3.11 -34.93
C MET A 359 -19.31 2.46 -35.16
N THR A 360 -18.49 3.08 -36.01
CA THR A 360 -17.12 2.60 -36.25
C THR A 360 -16.25 3.03 -35.08
N ILE A 361 -15.60 2.07 -34.43
CA ILE A 361 -14.67 2.31 -33.31
C ILE A 361 -13.28 1.78 -33.64
N ASN A 362 -12.25 2.43 -33.10
CA ASN A 362 -10.85 2.05 -33.27
C ASN A 362 -10.25 1.64 -31.93
N LEU A 363 -10.37 0.35 -31.56
CA LEU A 363 -9.89 -0.15 -30.27
C LEU A 363 -8.48 -0.74 -30.37
N LYS A 364 -7.55 -0.19 -29.58
CA LYS A 364 -6.20 -0.70 -29.34
C LYS A 364 -6.13 -1.36 -27.97
N TYR A 365 -5.62 -2.58 -27.92
CA TYR A 365 -5.44 -3.32 -26.68
C TYR A 365 -3.95 -3.41 -26.33
N ILE A 366 -3.60 -3.02 -25.11
CA ILE A 366 -2.23 -3.04 -24.58
C ILE A 366 -2.19 -3.94 -23.34
N ASP A 367 -1.26 -4.90 -23.35
CA ASP A 367 -0.93 -5.75 -22.22
C ASP A 367 0.56 -5.59 -21.83
N PRO A 368 0.89 -4.68 -20.90
CA PRO A 368 2.24 -4.44 -20.42
C PRO A 368 2.67 -5.40 -19.29
N THR A 369 1.92 -6.47 -18.99
CA THR A 369 2.11 -7.30 -17.78
C THR A 369 3.56 -7.72 -17.53
N TYR A 370 4.28 -8.18 -18.56
CA TYR A 370 5.67 -8.60 -18.38
C TYR A 370 6.65 -7.43 -18.35
N MET A 371 6.34 -6.33 -19.04
CA MET A 371 7.14 -5.11 -19.01
C MET A 371 7.13 -4.48 -17.61
N ILE A 372 5.99 -4.55 -16.91
CA ILE A 372 5.86 -4.08 -15.52
C ILE A 372 6.73 -4.89 -14.55
N ARG A 373 6.78 -6.22 -14.70
CA ARG A 373 7.40 -7.11 -13.70
C ARG A 373 8.90 -7.33 -13.88
N ALA A 374 9.39 -7.21 -15.10
CA ALA A 374 10.73 -7.67 -15.50
C ALA A 374 11.79 -6.57 -15.49
N ILE A 375 11.43 -5.34 -15.13
CA ILE A 375 12.33 -4.19 -15.10
C ILE A 375 13.04 -4.02 -13.74
N PRO A 376 14.14 -3.27 -13.68
CA PRO A 376 14.72 -2.81 -12.41
C PRO A 376 13.74 -1.92 -11.64
N SER A 377 13.88 -1.88 -10.31
CA SER A 377 13.10 -0.97 -9.45
C SER A 377 13.54 0.48 -9.59
N ASN A 378 12.58 1.40 -9.46
CA ASN A 378 12.84 2.84 -9.40
C ASN A 378 13.52 3.25 -8.08
N ALA A 379 13.83 4.54 -7.94
CA ALA A 379 14.55 5.07 -6.78
C ALA A 379 13.80 4.84 -5.45
N SER A 380 12.48 5.08 -5.42
CA SER A 380 11.63 4.89 -4.23
C SER A 380 11.67 3.42 -3.76
N ASP A 381 11.43 2.49 -4.69
CA ASP A 381 11.47 1.06 -4.38
C ASP A 381 12.88 0.57 -4.01
N ASN A 382 13.94 1.14 -4.59
CA ASN A 382 15.32 0.79 -4.21
C ASN A 382 15.63 1.17 -2.76
N VAL A 383 15.21 2.37 -2.33
CA VAL A 383 15.34 2.78 -0.92
C VAL A 383 14.53 1.84 -0.02
N TYR A 384 13.30 1.52 -0.40
CA TYR A 384 12.47 0.63 0.40
C TYR A 384 13.06 -0.79 0.49
N CYS A 385 13.50 -1.37 -0.62
CA CYS A 385 14.19 -2.67 -0.66
C CYS A 385 15.41 -2.70 0.26
N THR A 386 16.17 -1.61 0.29
CA THR A 386 17.36 -1.47 1.15
C THR A 386 16.99 -1.53 2.62
N LEU A 387 16.02 -0.72 3.04
CA LEU A 387 15.57 -0.69 4.43
C LEU A 387 14.94 -2.03 4.87
N LEU A 388 14.20 -2.67 3.97
CA LEU A 388 13.57 -3.97 4.19
C LEU A 388 14.61 -5.08 4.40
N ALA A 389 15.61 -5.14 3.51
CA ALA A 389 16.71 -6.09 3.58
C ALA A 389 17.55 -5.90 4.85
N GLN A 390 17.95 -4.67 5.14
CA GLN A 390 18.72 -4.34 6.35
C GLN A 390 17.94 -4.70 7.62
N SER A 391 16.64 -4.38 7.67
CA SER A 391 15.77 -4.72 8.80
C SER A 391 15.71 -6.23 9.03
N ALA A 392 15.58 -7.03 7.97
CA ALA A 392 15.63 -8.48 8.05
C ALA A 392 16.99 -9.00 8.56
N VAL A 393 18.11 -8.45 8.07
CA VAL A 393 19.46 -8.79 8.55
C VAL A 393 19.62 -8.46 10.03
N HIS A 394 19.22 -7.26 10.44
CA HIS A 394 19.24 -6.84 11.84
C HIS A 394 18.44 -7.77 12.74
N GLY A 395 17.24 -8.18 12.29
CA GLY A 395 16.35 -9.04 13.06
C GLY A 395 16.94 -10.43 13.25
N ALA A 396 17.43 -11.03 12.16
CA ALA A 396 18.06 -12.33 12.19
C ALA A 396 19.32 -12.35 13.07
N MET A 397 20.23 -11.38 12.91
CA MET A 397 21.43 -11.25 13.76
C MET A 397 21.06 -11.08 15.24
N ALA A 398 20.01 -10.31 15.52
CA ALA A 398 19.49 -10.09 16.86
C ALA A 398 18.70 -11.27 17.44
N GLY A 399 18.58 -12.42 16.74
CA GLY A 399 17.93 -13.62 17.26
C GLY A 399 16.41 -13.67 17.08
N TYR A 400 15.81 -12.69 16.40
CA TYR A 400 14.41 -12.79 15.99
C TYR A 400 14.27 -13.82 14.84
N THR A 401 13.18 -14.56 14.85
CA THR A 401 12.90 -15.62 13.86
C THR A 401 11.39 -15.79 13.69
N GLY A 402 10.95 -16.41 12.60
CA GLY A 402 9.52 -16.58 12.36
C GLY A 402 8.79 -15.28 12.04
N PHE A 403 9.49 -14.31 11.45
CA PHE A 403 8.99 -12.96 11.21
C PHE A 403 9.16 -12.54 9.75
N THR A 404 8.38 -11.53 9.40
CA THR A 404 8.49 -10.76 8.17
C THR A 404 8.87 -9.32 8.50
N SER A 405 9.73 -8.69 7.70
CA SER A 405 9.96 -7.24 7.80
C SER A 405 8.94 -6.48 6.95
N GLY A 406 8.43 -5.35 7.43
CA GLY A 406 7.50 -4.52 6.68
C GLY A 406 7.32 -3.11 7.26
N LEU A 407 6.83 -2.19 6.42
CA LEU A 407 6.51 -0.82 6.82
C LEU A 407 5.11 -0.79 7.44
N VAL A 408 4.98 -0.25 8.65
CA VAL A 408 3.70 0.02 9.31
C VAL A 408 3.70 1.47 9.77
N ASN A 409 2.74 2.27 9.30
CA ASN A 409 2.65 3.70 9.57
C ASN A 409 4.00 4.44 9.39
N GLY A 410 4.70 4.14 8.29
CA GLY A 410 5.98 4.76 7.95
C GLY A 410 7.19 4.28 8.78
N ARG A 411 7.06 3.24 9.61
CA ARG A 411 8.15 2.67 10.41
C ARG A 411 8.40 1.21 10.05
N GLN A 412 9.68 0.81 9.96
CA GLN A 412 10.04 -0.59 9.75
C GLN A 412 9.71 -1.41 11.01
N THR A 413 9.08 -2.56 10.83
CA THR A 413 8.60 -3.43 11.90
C THR A 413 8.90 -4.90 11.63
N TYR A 414 8.92 -5.69 12.69
CA TYR A 414 8.88 -7.14 12.64
C TYR A 414 7.43 -7.59 12.85
N ILE A 415 6.91 -8.34 11.89
CA ILE A 415 5.51 -8.78 11.84
C ILE A 415 5.50 -10.32 11.85
N PRO A 416 4.73 -10.97 12.73
CA PRO A 416 4.63 -12.43 12.73
C PRO A 416 4.05 -12.98 11.43
N PHE A 417 4.51 -14.15 10.99
CA PHE A 417 4.03 -14.76 9.74
C PHE A 417 2.50 -14.89 9.68
N TYR A 418 1.86 -15.27 10.78
CA TYR A 418 0.41 -15.50 10.80
C TYR A 418 -0.39 -14.24 10.43
N ARG A 419 0.10 -13.04 10.77
CA ARG A 419 -0.55 -11.76 10.42
C ARG A 419 -0.45 -11.46 8.94
N ILE A 420 0.69 -11.76 8.33
CA ILE A 420 0.94 -11.54 6.90
C ILE A 420 0.14 -12.51 6.02
N THR A 421 -0.16 -13.72 6.52
CA THR A 421 -0.84 -14.77 5.75
C THR A 421 -2.33 -14.92 6.06
N GLU A 422 -2.88 -14.10 6.97
CA GLU A 422 -4.27 -14.21 7.44
C GLU A 422 -5.29 -13.85 6.35
N LYS A 423 -5.03 -12.77 5.62
CA LYS A 423 -5.92 -12.23 4.59
C LYS A 423 -5.11 -11.52 3.51
N GLN A 424 -5.77 -11.16 2.42
CA GLN A 424 -5.22 -10.25 1.42
C GLN A 424 -5.94 -8.91 1.53
N ASN A 425 -5.18 -7.82 1.44
CA ASN A 425 -5.75 -6.48 1.32
C ASN A 425 -6.42 -6.30 -0.04
N LYS A 426 -7.53 -5.57 -0.04
CA LYS A 426 -8.31 -5.23 -1.22
C LYS A 426 -8.59 -3.73 -1.21
N VAL A 427 -8.83 -3.17 -2.39
CA VAL A 427 -9.35 -1.80 -2.53
C VAL A 427 -10.71 -1.74 -1.82
N VAL A 428 -10.82 -0.80 -0.89
CA VAL A 428 -12.08 -0.52 -0.20
C VAL A 428 -12.83 0.51 -1.05
N ILE A 429 -13.79 0.03 -1.84
CA ILE A 429 -14.56 0.85 -2.78
C ILE A 429 -15.53 1.83 -2.11
N THR A 430 -15.72 1.72 -0.80
CA THR A 430 -16.47 2.69 0.02
C THR A 430 -15.59 3.77 0.62
N ASP A 431 -14.26 3.70 0.45
CA ASP A 431 -13.33 4.67 1.00
C ASP A 431 -13.10 5.87 0.06
N ARG A 432 -12.64 6.97 0.64
CA ARG A 432 -12.32 8.25 -0.01
C ARG A 432 -11.34 8.08 -1.16
N MET A 433 -10.44 7.09 -1.13
CA MET A 433 -9.49 6.86 -2.23
C MET A 433 -10.20 6.40 -3.51
N TRP A 434 -11.16 5.47 -3.42
CA TRP A 434 -11.95 5.06 -4.57
C TRP A 434 -12.90 6.17 -5.03
N ALA A 435 -13.52 6.90 -4.08
CA ALA A 435 -14.35 8.06 -4.42
C ALA A 435 -13.56 9.12 -5.20
N ARG A 436 -12.31 9.42 -4.81
CA ARG A 436 -11.41 10.31 -5.56
C ARG A 436 -11.14 9.81 -6.97
N LEU A 437 -10.98 8.49 -7.16
CA LEU A 437 -10.83 7.92 -8.50
C LEU A 437 -12.08 8.18 -9.34
N LEU A 438 -13.27 7.84 -8.83
CA LEU A 438 -14.53 8.05 -9.54
C LEU A 438 -14.75 9.53 -9.90
N SER A 439 -14.39 10.45 -9.00
CA SER A 439 -14.44 11.89 -9.26
C SER A 439 -13.41 12.35 -10.30
N SER A 440 -12.23 11.71 -10.34
CA SER A 440 -11.19 12.05 -11.31
C SER A 440 -11.53 11.56 -12.71
N THR A 441 -12.15 10.39 -12.85
CA THR A 441 -12.50 9.81 -14.16
C THR A 441 -13.90 10.19 -14.64
N ASN A 442 -14.73 10.77 -13.76
CA ASN A 442 -16.16 10.98 -13.98
C ASN A 442 -16.93 9.69 -14.36
N GLN A 443 -16.38 8.51 -14.05
CA GLN A 443 -17.06 7.25 -14.29
C GLN A 443 -18.17 7.03 -13.25
N PRO A 444 -19.31 6.44 -13.63
CA PRO A 444 -20.33 6.04 -12.67
C PRO A 444 -19.81 4.88 -11.81
N SER A 445 -20.45 4.66 -10.66
CA SER A 445 -20.43 3.33 -10.07
C SER A 445 -21.32 2.43 -10.93
N PHE A 446 -20.77 1.37 -11.51
CA PHE A 446 -21.52 0.40 -12.33
C PHE A 446 -22.38 -0.56 -11.50
N TRP A 447 -22.72 -0.19 -10.26
CA TRP A 447 -23.56 -0.96 -9.37
C TRP A 447 -25.00 -0.94 -9.85
N SER A 448 -25.63 -2.11 -9.97
CA SER A 448 -27.08 -2.16 -10.13
C SER A 448 -27.77 -1.83 -8.81
N ALA A 449 -29.03 -1.37 -8.87
CA ALA A 449 -29.83 -1.14 -7.68
C ALA A 449 -30.00 -2.41 -6.80
N LYS A 450 -29.83 -3.61 -7.38
CA LYS A 450 -29.87 -4.88 -6.63
C LYS A 450 -28.60 -5.12 -5.83
N ASP A 451 -27.44 -4.80 -6.40
CA ASP A 451 -26.13 -4.99 -5.75
C ASP A 451 -25.99 -4.09 -4.51
N VAL A 452 -26.47 -2.85 -4.61
CA VAL A 452 -26.54 -1.91 -3.46
C VAL A 452 -27.38 -2.48 -2.30
N ILE A 453 -28.43 -3.24 -2.62
CA ILE A 453 -29.35 -3.81 -1.62
C ILE A 453 -28.78 -5.09 -1.00
N GLU A 454 -28.07 -5.91 -1.77
CA GLU A 454 -27.44 -7.14 -1.29
C GLU A 454 -26.22 -6.86 -0.41
N ASP A 455 -25.37 -5.89 -0.76
CA ASP A 455 -24.20 -5.50 0.04
C ASP A 455 -24.63 -4.95 1.42
N LYS A 456 -25.66 -4.09 1.44
CA LYS A 456 -26.26 -3.61 2.69
C LYS A 456 -26.82 -4.75 3.55
N LYS A 457 -27.35 -5.82 2.95
CA LYS A 457 -27.84 -6.98 3.70
C LYS A 457 -26.70 -7.82 4.28
N GLU A 458 -25.59 -7.96 3.56
CA GLU A 458 -24.39 -8.64 4.07
C GLU A 458 -23.76 -7.90 5.25
N ASP A 459 -23.67 -6.58 5.17
CA ASP A 459 -23.12 -5.75 6.26
C ASP A 459 -24.01 -5.84 7.52
N ILE A 460 -25.33 -5.79 7.35
CA ILE A 460 -26.28 -6.00 8.46
C ILE A 460 -26.17 -7.42 9.04
N ALA A 461 -25.89 -8.44 8.22
CA ALA A 461 -25.75 -9.82 8.69
C ALA A 461 -24.46 -10.06 9.48
N LYS A 462 -23.36 -9.39 9.12
CA LYS A 462 -22.06 -9.45 9.82
C LYS A 462 -22.12 -8.75 11.18
N VAL A 463 -22.75 -7.56 11.23
CA VAL A 463 -23.03 -6.85 12.49
C VAL A 463 -23.86 -7.70 13.46
N LYS A 464 -24.86 -8.45 12.95
CA LYS A 464 -25.68 -9.36 13.76
C LYS A 464 -24.95 -10.60 14.27
N LYS A 465 -23.77 -10.95 13.73
CA LYS A 465 -22.95 -12.09 14.16
C LYS A 465 -21.83 -11.71 15.14
N GLY A 466 -21.72 -10.43 15.52
CA GLY A 466 -20.63 -9.96 16.39
C GLY A 466 -19.26 -9.96 15.72
N GLU A 467 -19.22 -10.09 14.39
CA GLU A 467 -18.01 -9.93 13.60
C GLU A 467 -17.83 -8.44 13.31
N GLU A 468 -16.65 -7.88 13.59
CA GLU A 468 -16.35 -6.50 13.17
C GLU A 468 -16.49 -6.41 11.64
N PRO A 469 -17.23 -5.42 11.12
CA PRO A 469 -17.34 -5.24 9.68
C PRO A 469 -15.94 -5.07 9.08
N LYS A 470 -15.77 -5.38 7.78
CA LYS A 470 -14.51 -5.18 7.04
C LYS A 470 -14.04 -3.72 6.97
N ASN A 471 -14.71 -2.82 7.68
CA ASN A 471 -14.50 -1.39 7.74
C ASN A 471 -14.00 -1.01 9.13
N GLN A 472 -12.70 -1.13 9.36
CA GLN A 472 -12.01 -0.35 10.40
C GLN A 472 -10.68 0.18 9.87
N LEU A 473 -10.75 1.11 8.92
CA LEU A 473 -10.28 2.45 9.24
C LEU A 473 -11.55 3.25 9.55
N THR A 474 -11.87 3.36 10.83
CA THR A 474 -13.01 4.13 11.31
C THR A 474 -12.65 5.61 11.22
N ASP A 475 -13.04 6.26 10.12
CA ASP A 475 -13.68 7.55 10.26
C ASP A 475 -15.20 7.27 10.27
N ASP A 476 -15.90 8.00 11.12
CA ASP A 476 -17.35 8.04 11.29
C ASP A 476 -17.99 6.87 12.05
N GLY A 477 -18.03 7.03 13.38
CA GLY A 477 -19.02 6.38 14.22
C GLY A 477 -20.40 7.00 14.00
N ASN A 478 -21.40 6.16 13.73
CA ASN A 478 -22.83 6.37 13.92
C ASN A 478 -23.39 7.78 13.63
N CYS A 479 -23.74 8.02 12.36
CA CYS A 479 -24.90 8.86 12.00
C CYS A 479 -25.83 8.02 11.11
N ALA A 480 -26.53 7.07 11.72
CA ALA A 480 -27.76 6.52 11.15
C ALA A 480 -28.89 7.49 11.53
N ASP A 481 -28.92 8.64 10.87
CA ASP A 481 -30.03 9.59 10.71
C ASP A 481 -29.41 10.84 10.09
N ASP A 482 -29.40 10.89 8.75
CA ASP A 482 -29.38 12.10 7.91
C ASP A 482 -29.09 11.67 6.45
N LEU A 483 -30.10 11.07 5.84
CA LEU A 483 -30.17 10.98 4.39
C LEU A 483 -30.52 12.37 3.84
N VAL A 484 -29.77 12.79 2.81
CA VAL A 484 -29.89 14.00 1.98
C VAL A 484 -29.02 15.19 2.43
N ALA A 485 -27.76 15.22 1.97
CA ALA A 485 -27.01 16.46 1.76
C ALA A 485 -26.20 16.35 0.45
N GLU A 486 -26.33 17.36 -0.39
CA GLU A 486 -25.82 17.45 -1.76
C GLU A 486 -24.28 17.47 -1.84
N LYS A 487 -23.76 17.15 -3.04
CA LYS A 487 -22.33 17.30 -3.41
C LYS A 487 -21.90 18.76 -3.27
N GLU A 488 -21.29 19.15 -2.16
CA GLU A 488 -20.66 20.47 -2.02
C GLU A 488 -19.19 20.41 -2.44
N CYS A 489 -18.89 20.88 -3.65
CA CYS A 489 -17.53 21.22 -4.06
C CYS A 489 -17.18 22.59 -3.47
N SER A 490 -16.13 22.69 -2.65
CA SER A 490 -15.67 23.95 -2.02
C SER A 490 -15.17 25.04 -2.99
N PHE A 491 -15.27 24.82 -4.29
CA PHE A 491 -14.80 25.74 -5.33
C PHE A 491 -15.92 25.97 -6.34
N VAL A 492 -16.22 27.24 -6.58
CA VAL A 492 -17.24 27.67 -7.55
C VAL A 492 -16.63 28.73 -8.45
N GLU A 493 -16.62 28.49 -9.75
CA GLU A 493 -16.25 29.52 -10.71
C GLU A 493 -17.41 30.50 -10.91
N HIS A 494 -17.15 31.79 -10.69
CA HIS A 494 -18.13 32.84 -10.90
C HIS A 494 -17.51 34.04 -11.63
N ARG A 495 -17.83 34.19 -12.91
CA ARG A 495 -17.27 35.22 -13.81
C ARG A 495 -15.75 35.07 -13.93
N ASN A 496 -14.98 36.11 -13.58
CA ASN A 496 -13.53 36.13 -13.64
C ASN A 496 -12.86 35.76 -12.30
N TYR A 497 -13.63 35.27 -11.32
CA TYR A 497 -13.14 34.90 -10.00
C TYR A 497 -13.48 33.45 -9.69
N LYS A 498 -12.60 32.79 -8.94
CA LYS A 498 -12.86 31.52 -8.28
C LYS A 498 -13.30 31.81 -6.86
N ILE A 499 -14.46 31.31 -6.47
CA ILE A 499 -14.98 31.40 -5.11
C ILE A 499 -14.59 30.13 -4.38
N VAL A 500 -13.70 30.26 -3.41
CA VAL A 500 -13.34 29.20 -2.48
C VAL A 500 -14.22 29.35 -1.24
N TYR A 501 -14.96 28.32 -0.87
CA TYR A 501 -15.81 28.37 0.32
C TYR A 501 -15.69 27.13 1.19
N ARG A 502 -15.89 27.33 2.50
CA ARG A 502 -15.91 26.24 3.47
C ARG A 502 -16.92 26.51 4.56
N ARG A 503 -17.68 25.47 4.92
CA ARG A 503 -18.65 25.51 6.01
C ARG A 503 -18.01 25.00 7.31
N TYR A 504 -18.17 25.76 8.39
CA TYR A 504 -17.86 25.36 9.76
C TYR A 504 -19.12 25.51 10.62
N ALA A 505 -19.69 24.38 11.04
CA ALA A 505 -21.00 24.34 11.71
C ALA A 505 -22.08 25.10 10.90
N SER A 506 -22.67 26.17 11.44
CA SER A 506 -23.66 27.02 10.76
C SER A 506 -23.05 28.15 9.91
N LEU A 507 -21.74 28.35 9.96
CA LEU A 507 -21.05 29.46 9.30
C LEU A 507 -20.50 29.06 7.93
N PHE A 508 -20.72 29.90 6.93
CA PHE A 508 -20.10 29.79 5.61
C PHE A 508 -19.08 30.89 5.43
N PHE A 509 -17.84 30.49 5.13
CA PHE A 509 -16.76 31.40 4.77
C PHE A 509 -16.54 31.29 3.27
N LEU A 510 -16.61 32.42 2.57
CA LEU A 510 -16.41 32.51 1.12
C LEU A 510 -15.30 33.52 0.83
N VAL A 511 -14.33 33.14 0.00
CA VAL A 511 -13.22 33.97 -0.45
C VAL A 511 -13.18 33.94 -1.97
N GLY A 512 -13.31 35.11 -2.60
CA GLY A 512 -13.14 35.26 -4.04
C GLY A 512 -11.68 35.53 -4.38
N VAL A 513 -11.11 34.73 -5.26
CA VAL A 513 -9.72 34.87 -5.73
C VAL A 513 -9.65 34.92 -7.25
N ASP A 514 -8.58 35.49 -7.78
CA ASP A 514 -8.32 35.46 -9.22
C ASP A 514 -7.84 34.06 -9.67
N ASN A 515 -7.53 33.91 -10.95
CA ASN A 515 -7.12 32.63 -11.52
C ASN A 515 -5.67 32.25 -11.21
N ASP A 516 -4.87 33.17 -10.66
CA ASP A 516 -3.45 32.98 -10.39
C ASP A 516 -3.21 32.39 -8.99
N GLU A 517 -4.19 32.53 -8.09
CA GLU A 517 -4.15 31.99 -6.74
C GLU A 517 -4.47 30.49 -6.64
N ASN A 518 -3.79 29.80 -5.73
CA ASN A 518 -4.00 28.37 -5.47
C ASN A 518 -5.20 28.14 -4.54
N GLU A 519 -6.21 27.43 -5.01
CA GLU A 519 -7.48 27.27 -4.30
C GLU A 519 -7.32 26.49 -2.96
N LEU A 520 -6.34 25.58 -2.87
CA LEU A 520 -6.03 24.87 -1.63
C LEU A 520 -5.34 25.77 -0.61
N ALA A 521 -4.48 26.69 -1.05
CA ALA A 521 -3.85 27.67 -0.16
C ALA A 521 -4.91 28.60 0.46
N ILE A 522 -5.92 28.98 -0.32
CA ILE A 522 -7.06 29.77 0.16
C ILE A 522 -7.95 28.96 1.11
N LEU A 523 -8.14 27.66 0.86
CA LEU A 523 -8.90 26.79 1.75
C LEU A 523 -8.20 26.58 3.11
N GLU A 524 -6.87 26.50 3.11
CA GLU A 524 -6.05 26.54 4.32
C GLU A 524 -6.08 27.91 5.02
N PHE A 525 -6.10 29.00 4.25
CA PHE A 525 -6.29 30.35 4.81
C PHE A 525 -7.65 30.49 5.53
N ILE A 526 -8.74 30.01 4.93
CA ILE A 526 -10.05 29.98 5.59
C ILE A 526 -9.99 29.15 6.88
N HIS A 527 -9.30 28.01 6.87
CA HIS A 527 -9.10 27.21 8.09
C HIS A 527 -8.34 27.98 9.17
N LEU A 528 -7.25 28.63 8.80
CA LEU A 528 -6.44 29.43 9.71
C LEU A 528 -7.22 30.59 10.33
N LEU A 529 -8.07 31.27 9.55
CA LEU A 529 -8.94 32.34 10.04
C LEU A 529 -9.90 31.82 11.11
N VAL A 530 -10.58 30.70 10.82
CA VAL A 530 -11.53 30.08 11.75
C VAL A 530 -10.83 29.62 13.02
N GLU A 531 -9.68 28.96 12.94
CA GLU A 531 -8.92 28.56 14.12
C GLU A 531 -8.41 29.75 14.95
N THR A 532 -8.14 30.89 14.31
CA THR A 532 -7.72 32.11 14.99
C THR A 532 -8.89 32.73 15.76
N MET A 533 -10.07 32.80 15.13
CA MET A 533 -11.30 33.23 15.79
C MET A 533 -11.68 32.28 16.93
N ASP A 534 -11.59 30.97 16.70
CA ASP A 534 -11.90 29.94 17.69
C ASP A 534 -11.02 30.06 18.94
N ARG A 535 -9.73 30.34 18.75
CA ARG A 535 -8.79 30.60 19.84
C ARG A 535 -9.12 31.85 20.65
N HIS A 536 -9.71 32.87 20.03
CA HIS A 536 -10.11 34.10 20.70
C HIS A 536 -11.44 33.94 21.46
N PHE A 537 -12.46 33.38 20.81
CA PHE A 537 -13.81 33.27 21.36
C PHE A 537 -14.04 32.01 22.21
N GLY A 538 -13.19 30.99 22.10
CA GLY A 538 -13.26 29.78 22.90
C GLY A 538 -14.45 28.89 22.51
N ASN A 539 -14.50 28.49 21.22
CA ASN A 539 -15.60 27.85 20.49
C ASN A 539 -16.46 28.87 19.71
N VAL A 540 -15.93 29.39 18.60
CA VAL A 540 -16.57 30.46 17.82
C VAL A 540 -17.91 30.02 17.21
N CYS A 541 -18.97 30.79 17.46
CA CYS A 541 -20.27 30.63 16.81
C CYS A 541 -20.72 31.90 16.08
N GLU A 542 -21.84 31.80 15.35
CA GLU A 542 -22.42 32.92 14.59
C GLU A 542 -22.72 34.15 15.45
N LEU A 543 -23.24 33.94 16.67
CA LEU A 543 -23.53 35.03 17.59
C LEU A 543 -22.26 35.76 18.03
N ASP A 544 -21.16 35.04 18.26
CA ASP A 544 -19.89 35.66 18.68
C ASP A 544 -19.35 36.61 17.61
N ILE A 545 -19.39 36.19 16.34
CA ILE A 545 -18.98 37.02 15.21
C ILE A 545 -19.93 38.21 15.03
N MET A 546 -21.25 37.99 15.13
CA MET A 546 -22.24 39.07 14.98
C MET A 546 -22.16 40.13 16.09
N PHE A 547 -21.97 39.72 17.34
CA PHE A 547 -21.87 40.64 18.48
C PHE A 547 -20.49 41.30 18.59
N HIS A 548 -19.46 40.73 17.95
CA HIS A 548 -18.09 41.25 17.95
C HIS A 548 -17.51 41.44 16.54
N LEU A 549 -18.34 41.97 15.62
CA LEU A 549 -17.98 42.13 14.21
C LEU A 549 -16.70 42.94 14.00
N GLU A 550 -16.48 43.98 14.80
CA GLU A 550 -15.27 44.81 14.76
C GLU A 550 -14.01 43.99 15.04
N LYS A 551 -14.05 43.06 16.01
CA LYS A 551 -12.92 42.19 16.33
C LYS A 551 -12.66 41.17 15.23
N ALA A 552 -13.72 40.62 14.64
CA ALA A 552 -13.61 39.68 13.52
C ALA A 552 -12.97 40.35 12.29
N HIS A 553 -13.35 41.60 11.99
CA HIS A 553 -12.71 42.39 10.94
C HIS A 553 -11.26 42.70 11.27
N PHE A 554 -10.95 43.11 12.50
CA PHE A 554 -9.58 43.42 12.89
C PHE A 554 -8.64 42.21 12.73
N MET A 555 -9.09 41.00 13.13
CA MET A 555 -8.32 39.77 12.89
C MET A 555 -8.08 39.52 11.40
N LEU A 556 -9.07 39.78 10.56
CA LEU A 556 -8.93 39.61 9.11
C LEU A 556 -7.98 40.65 8.50
N GLU A 557 -8.01 41.90 8.96
CA GLU A 557 -7.11 42.97 8.50
C GLU A 557 -5.65 42.72 8.89
N GLU A 558 -5.39 42.15 10.07
CA GLU A 558 -4.04 41.71 10.45
C GLU A 558 -3.55 40.56 9.57
N MET A 559 -4.45 39.68 9.13
CA MET A 559 -4.12 38.54 8.27
C MET A 559 -3.95 38.93 6.80
N VAL A 560 -4.74 39.89 6.30
CA VAL A 560 -4.81 40.26 4.87
C VAL A 560 -4.66 41.76 4.69
N MET A 561 -3.60 42.17 3.98
CA MET A 561 -3.40 43.55 3.57
C MET A 561 -3.22 43.66 2.06
N ASN A 562 -3.93 44.60 1.42
CA ASN A 562 -3.92 44.83 -0.03
C ASN A 562 -4.15 43.55 -0.86
N GLY A 563 -5.02 42.64 -0.37
CA GLY A 563 -5.35 41.38 -1.05
C GLY A 563 -4.31 40.28 -0.90
N CYS A 564 -3.23 40.50 -0.14
CA CYS A 564 -2.21 39.49 0.14
C CYS A 564 -2.33 39.00 1.59
N VAL A 565 -2.12 37.70 1.83
CA VAL A 565 -1.96 37.14 3.18
C VAL A 565 -0.59 37.54 3.71
N VAL A 566 -0.54 38.34 4.78
CA VAL A 566 0.70 38.94 5.31
C VAL A 566 1.14 38.38 6.66
N GLU A 567 0.21 37.81 7.42
CA GLU A 567 0.48 37.22 8.73
C GLU A 567 -0.30 35.91 8.90
N THR A 568 0.38 34.86 9.35
CA THR A 568 -0.19 33.53 9.58
C THR A 568 0.01 33.04 11.01
N SER A 569 0.78 33.77 11.83
CA SER A 569 0.98 33.50 13.24
C SER A 569 -0.24 33.96 14.04
N LYS A 570 -1.05 32.99 14.48
CA LYS A 570 -2.20 33.21 15.36
C LYS A 570 -1.87 34.06 16.60
N SER A 571 -0.65 33.93 17.14
CA SER A 571 -0.20 34.70 18.30
C SER A 571 0.02 36.18 17.97
N ASN A 572 0.52 36.49 16.77
CA ASN A 572 0.73 37.87 16.33
C ASN A 572 -0.60 38.53 15.99
N ILE A 573 -1.48 37.82 15.26
CA ILE A 573 -2.81 38.29 14.87
C ILE A 573 -3.66 38.65 16.09
N LEU A 574 -3.59 37.86 17.16
CA LEU A 574 -4.39 38.09 18.36
C LEU A 574 -3.77 39.10 19.34
N ALA A 575 -2.49 39.46 19.20
CA ALA A 575 -1.83 40.33 20.16
C ALA A 575 -2.46 41.74 20.24
N PRO A 576 -2.80 42.43 19.13
CA PRO A 576 -3.48 43.72 19.19
C PRO A 576 -4.92 43.61 19.68
N VAL A 577 -5.64 42.55 19.31
CA VAL A 577 -7.03 42.31 19.76
C VAL A 577 -7.09 42.12 21.29
N GLN A 578 -6.13 41.39 21.84
CA GLN A 578 -6.00 41.21 23.29
C GLN A 578 -5.61 42.50 24.03
N LEU A 579 -4.90 43.42 23.37
CA LEU A 579 -4.62 44.74 23.92
C LEU A 579 -5.88 45.59 23.96
N MET A 580 -6.68 45.59 22.88
CA MET A 580 -7.98 46.27 22.84
C MET A 580 -8.90 45.80 23.98
N ASP A 581 -8.98 44.49 24.23
CA ASP A 581 -9.78 43.91 25.32
C ASP A 581 -9.33 44.29 26.72
N LYS A 582 -8.06 44.68 26.91
CA LYS A 582 -7.56 45.18 28.20
C LYS A 582 -7.85 46.66 28.43
N THR A 583 -8.21 47.39 27.37
CA THR A 583 -8.52 48.83 27.40
C THR A 583 -10.01 49.14 27.33
N SER A 584 -10.87 48.12 27.14
CA SER A 584 -12.32 48.24 26.97
C SER A 584 -13.11 47.95 28.24
#